data_AF-A0A7X6ZCG2-F1
#
_entry.id   AF-A0A7X6ZCG2-F1
#
_cell.length_a   1.000
_cell.length_b   1.000
_cell.length_c   1.000
_cell.angle_alpha   90.00
_cell.angle_beta   90.00
_cell.angle_gamma   90.00
#
_symmetry.space_group_name_H-M   'P 1'
#
loop_
_entity.id
_entity.type
_entity.pdbx_description
1 polymer ?
#
loop_
_entity_poly.entity_id
_entity_poly.type
_entity_poly.pdbx_seq_one_letter_code
_entity_poly.pdbx_strand_id
1 'polypeptide(L)'
;MPADVLGKFLGSAFGIALVVVLVLAIAYALIRRKLRQSVLFSLIGALRKELKGGQVDLSLERPRSLSGLDRIYLPQIERAFGSFNIEEFRSHAEVLLLSVLESVKNQDLSLLYEAGPSYKEQINQAIRAMKDAGQSLRVEKAKIHNTVISEFKHRPSASEIVFQSALEARIALLDREGKIIKGSLDHLSQLRFDQMLIHVISPDLYQKIDQRLLTANCPNCGAVLNPQSETCAYCGSHIDFIPSRVWLFSSLKQT
;
A
#
# COMPACT_ATOMS: atom_id res chain seq x y z
N MET A 1 -0.12 -53.71 37.58
CA MET A 1 0.87 -52.66 37.29
C MET A 1 0.78 -52.29 35.81
N PRO A 2 0.10 -51.19 35.42
CA PRO A 2 0.08 -50.70 34.05
C PRO A 2 0.84 -49.38 33.96
N ALA A 3 2.18 -49.42 34.02
CA ALA A 3 3.02 -48.24 33.80
C ALA A 3 3.43 -48.07 32.32
N ASP A 4 3.29 -49.13 31.51
CA ASP A 4 3.80 -49.17 30.14
C ASP A 4 2.86 -48.57 29.08
N VAL A 5 1.58 -48.41 29.43
CA VAL A 5 0.57 -47.90 28.49
C VAL A 5 0.59 -46.36 28.47
N LEU A 6 0.75 -45.72 29.63
CA LEU A 6 0.80 -44.26 29.74
C LEU A 6 2.01 -43.63 29.02
N GLY A 7 3.19 -44.27 29.09
CA GLY A 7 4.41 -43.77 28.44
C GLY A 7 4.35 -43.76 26.92
N LYS A 8 3.64 -44.72 26.31
CA LYS A 8 3.44 -44.79 24.85
C LYS A 8 2.39 -43.79 24.36
N PHE A 9 1.35 -43.51 25.15
CA PHE A 9 0.36 -42.48 24.83
C PHE A 9 0.91 -41.05 24.98
N LEU A 10 1.78 -40.81 25.98
CA LEU A 10 2.45 -39.51 26.14
C LEU A 10 3.44 -39.24 25.00
N GLY A 11 4.20 -40.26 24.55
CA GLY A 11 5.11 -40.14 23.42
C GLY A 11 4.41 -39.90 22.08
N SER A 12 3.25 -40.54 21.84
CA SER A 12 2.47 -40.32 20.61
C SER A 12 1.74 -38.98 20.60
N ALA A 13 1.23 -38.53 21.74
CA ALA A 13 0.61 -37.21 21.89
C ALA A 13 1.62 -36.08 21.66
N PHE A 14 2.85 -36.21 22.16
CA PHE A 14 3.94 -35.25 21.90
C PHE A 14 4.34 -35.23 20.42
N GLY A 15 4.41 -36.40 19.78
CA GLY A 15 4.72 -36.50 18.35
C GLY A 15 3.67 -35.82 17.47
N ILE A 16 2.38 -36.00 17.78
CA ILE A 16 1.28 -35.34 17.05
C ILE A 16 1.33 -33.83 17.27
N ALA A 17 1.55 -33.37 18.51
CA ALA A 17 1.67 -31.94 18.82
C ALA A 17 2.83 -31.29 18.05
N LEU A 18 3.99 -31.96 17.95
CA LEU A 18 5.15 -31.46 17.21
C LEU A 18 4.85 -31.33 15.71
N VAL A 19 4.17 -32.32 15.11
CA VAL A 19 3.77 -32.29 13.70
C VAL A 19 2.77 -31.15 13.45
N VAL A 20 1.80 -30.95 14.34
CA VAL A 20 0.84 -29.83 14.23
C VAL A 20 1.55 -28.48 14.29
N VAL A 21 2.50 -28.30 15.23
CA VAL A 21 3.31 -27.07 15.31
C VAL A 21 4.14 -26.85 14.05
N LEU A 22 4.74 -27.91 13.50
CA LEU A 22 5.52 -27.84 12.25
C LEU A 22 4.63 -27.44 11.06
N VAL A 23 3.44 -28.03 10.94
CA VAL A 23 2.46 -27.69 9.88
C VAL A 23 1.97 -26.27 10.03
N LEU A 24 1.66 -25.81 11.24
CA LEU A 24 1.29 -24.42 11.52
C LEU A 24 2.44 -23.45 11.23
N ALA A 25 3.69 -23.82 11.53
CA ALA A 25 4.87 -23.01 11.23
C ALA A 25 5.13 -22.92 9.72
N ILE A 26 4.96 -24.02 8.98
CA ILE A 26 5.08 -24.04 7.52
C ILE A 26 3.92 -23.25 6.89
N ALA A 27 2.68 -23.46 7.33
CA ALA A 27 1.52 -22.70 6.87
C ALA A 27 1.69 -21.20 7.15
N TYR A 28 2.13 -20.85 8.36
CA TYR A 28 2.49 -19.48 8.73
C TYR A 28 3.61 -18.94 7.84
N ALA A 29 4.67 -19.70 7.58
CA ALA A 29 5.76 -19.28 6.70
C ALA A 29 5.30 -19.11 5.24
N LEU A 30 4.40 -19.95 4.74
CA LEU A 30 3.82 -19.85 3.40
C LEU A 30 2.86 -18.66 3.28
N ILE A 31 1.99 -18.46 4.28
CA ILE A 31 1.10 -17.29 4.37
C ILE A 31 1.93 -16.01 4.48
N ARG A 32 2.96 -16.00 5.33
CA ARG A 32 3.88 -14.86 5.49
C ARG A 32 4.70 -14.63 4.22
N ARG A 33 5.12 -15.68 3.48
CA ARG A 33 5.73 -15.53 2.14
C ARG A 33 4.73 -14.93 1.14
N LYS A 34 3.46 -15.34 1.16
CA LYS A 34 2.40 -14.84 0.27
C LYS A 34 1.98 -13.40 0.60
N LEU A 35 2.00 -13.01 1.88
CA LEU A 35 1.77 -11.65 2.37
C LEU A 35 2.98 -10.72 2.17
N ARG A 36 4.22 -11.23 2.35
CA ARG A 36 5.45 -10.52 1.95
C ARG A 36 5.47 -10.20 0.45
N GLN A 37 4.80 -11.04 -0.35
CA GLN A 37 4.58 -10.76 -1.76
C GLN A 37 3.49 -9.71 -1.98
N SER A 38 2.45 -9.56 -1.16
CA SER A 38 1.24 -8.81 -1.57
C SER A 38 1.36 -7.29 -1.61
N VAL A 39 2.18 -6.64 -0.78
CA VAL A 39 2.27 -5.16 -0.79
C VAL A 39 3.19 -4.67 -1.91
N LEU A 40 4.33 -5.35 -2.13
CA LEU A 40 5.20 -5.09 -3.28
C LEU A 40 4.67 -5.67 -4.59
N PHE A 41 4.01 -6.82 -4.58
CA PHE A 41 3.31 -7.34 -5.76
C PHE A 41 2.02 -6.56 -6.03
N SER A 42 1.52 -5.71 -5.13
CA SER A 42 0.47 -4.76 -5.53
C SER A 42 1.04 -3.56 -6.30
N LEU A 43 2.35 -3.29 -6.26
CA LEU A 43 3.04 -2.24 -7.04
C LEU A 43 3.80 -2.80 -8.27
N ILE A 44 4.12 -4.10 -8.25
CA ILE A 44 4.94 -4.78 -9.28
C ILE A 44 4.20 -6.00 -9.87
N GLY A 45 3.18 -6.54 -9.20
CA GLY A 45 2.45 -7.73 -9.66
C GLY A 45 1.50 -7.46 -10.81
N ALA A 46 1.15 -6.20 -11.12
CA ALA A 46 0.48 -5.88 -12.38
C ALA A 46 1.42 -6.05 -13.60
N LEU A 47 2.76 -6.02 -13.43
CA LEU A 47 3.70 -6.44 -14.51
C LEU A 47 3.55 -7.92 -14.90
N ARG A 48 2.86 -8.73 -14.08
CA ARG A 48 2.77 -10.19 -14.28
C ARG A 48 1.77 -10.61 -15.36
N LYS A 49 0.71 -9.84 -15.60
CA LYS A 49 -0.42 -10.33 -16.41
C LYS A 49 -0.18 -10.23 -17.92
N GLU A 50 0.72 -9.36 -18.36
CA GLU A 50 1.01 -9.16 -19.80
C GLU A 50 2.19 -10.00 -20.33
N LEU A 51 3.15 -10.42 -19.49
CA LEU A 51 4.33 -11.17 -19.96
C LEU A 51 4.18 -12.70 -19.96
N LYS A 52 3.12 -13.26 -19.37
CA LYS A 52 2.86 -14.72 -19.41
C LYS A 52 2.01 -15.17 -20.60
N GLY A 53 1.53 -14.23 -21.42
CA GLY A 53 0.62 -14.48 -22.53
C GLY A 53 1.29 -14.53 -23.90
N GLY A 54 2.46 -15.16 -24.06
CA GLY A 54 2.91 -15.74 -25.33
C GLY A 54 2.91 -14.88 -26.61
N GLN A 55 2.77 -13.57 -26.53
CA GLN A 55 3.04 -12.61 -27.58
C GLN A 55 3.78 -11.47 -26.88
N VAL A 56 5.04 -11.30 -27.25
CA VAL A 56 5.78 -10.08 -26.95
C VAL A 56 5.01 -8.98 -27.69
N ASP A 57 4.10 -8.33 -26.99
CA ASP A 57 3.45 -7.15 -27.52
C ASP A 57 4.51 -6.05 -27.50
N LEU A 58 5.27 -5.98 -28.60
CA LEU A 58 6.26 -4.97 -28.96
C LEU A 58 5.62 -3.57 -29.09
N SER A 59 4.50 -3.30 -28.39
CA SER A 59 3.55 -2.21 -28.66
C SER A 59 3.24 -1.32 -27.45
N LEU A 60 3.90 -1.48 -26.29
CA LEU A 60 3.64 -0.63 -25.11
C LEU A 60 4.40 0.72 -25.15
N GLU A 61 4.50 1.36 -26.32
CA GLU A 61 4.94 2.76 -26.40
C GLU A 61 3.84 3.76 -26.00
N ARG A 62 2.58 3.31 -25.94
CA ARG A 62 1.45 4.20 -25.61
C ARG A 62 1.14 4.19 -24.12
N PRO A 63 0.92 5.37 -23.50
CA PRO A 63 0.48 5.47 -22.11
C PRO A 63 -0.78 4.64 -21.84
N ARG A 64 -0.88 4.05 -20.64
CA ARG A 64 -2.10 3.37 -20.19
C ARG A 64 -3.29 4.32 -20.26
N SER A 65 -4.42 3.82 -20.75
CA SER A 65 -5.68 4.57 -20.68
C SER A 65 -6.12 4.71 -19.22
N LEU A 66 -6.63 5.90 -18.91
CA LEU A 66 -7.15 6.24 -17.60
C LEU A 66 -8.68 6.28 -17.66
N SER A 67 -9.31 5.83 -16.58
CA SER A 67 -10.76 5.92 -16.37
C SER A 67 -11.14 7.31 -15.89
N GLY A 68 -10.79 8.35 -16.66
CA GLY A 68 -11.01 9.73 -16.28
C GLY A 68 -12.50 10.09 -16.32
N LEU A 69 -13.04 10.44 -15.16
CA LEU A 69 -14.42 10.86 -14.95
C LEU A 69 -14.51 12.30 -14.44
N ASP A 70 -13.46 13.10 -14.68
CA ASP A 70 -13.35 14.51 -14.29
C ASP A 70 -14.59 15.33 -14.67
N ARG A 71 -15.13 15.14 -15.88
CA ARG A 71 -16.35 15.83 -16.35
C ARG A 71 -17.58 15.58 -15.47
N ILE A 72 -17.63 14.43 -14.79
CA ILE A 72 -18.74 14.04 -13.92
C ILE A 72 -18.48 14.48 -12.48
N TYR A 73 -17.23 14.33 -12.01
CA TYR A 73 -16.90 14.51 -10.59
C TYR A 73 -16.44 15.92 -10.23
N LEU A 74 -15.79 16.68 -11.13
CA LEU A 74 -15.38 18.06 -10.84
C LEU A 74 -16.58 18.92 -10.40
N PRO A 75 -17.73 18.94 -11.12
CA PRO A 75 -18.89 19.73 -10.68
C PRO A 75 -19.54 19.21 -9.40
N GLN A 76 -19.33 17.95 -9.02
CA GLN A 76 -19.83 17.39 -7.75
C GLN A 76 -18.95 17.82 -6.59
N ILE A 77 -17.63 17.81 -6.78
CA ILE A 77 -16.64 18.24 -5.80
C ILE A 77 -16.80 19.74 -5.53
N GLU A 78 -16.94 20.57 -6.58
CA GLU A 78 -17.19 22.00 -6.44
C GLU A 78 -18.49 22.30 -5.67
N ARG A 79 -19.56 21.53 -5.90
CA ARG A 79 -20.81 21.68 -5.13
C ARG A 79 -20.64 21.28 -3.66
N ALA A 80 -19.82 20.28 -3.37
CA ALA A 80 -19.62 19.78 -2.01
C ALA A 80 -18.65 20.65 -1.19
N PHE A 81 -17.66 21.27 -1.84
CA PHE A 81 -16.54 21.93 -1.16
C PHE A 81 -16.24 23.36 -1.61
N GLY A 82 -17.03 23.92 -2.55
CA GLY A 82 -16.87 25.30 -3.02
C GLY A 82 -15.52 25.51 -3.70
N SER A 83 -14.71 26.43 -3.15
CA SER A 83 -13.39 26.82 -3.66
C SER A 83 -12.27 25.80 -3.40
N PHE A 84 -12.57 24.51 -3.47
CA PHE A 84 -11.59 23.44 -3.27
C PHE A 84 -10.65 23.32 -4.47
N ASN A 85 -9.35 23.50 -4.24
CA ASN A 85 -8.33 23.45 -5.28
C ASN A 85 -7.94 22.01 -5.64
N ILE A 86 -8.81 21.33 -6.39
CA ILE A 86 -8.60 19.95 -6.82
C ILE A 86 -7.33 19.75 -7.66
N GLU A 87 -6.94 20.75 -8.45
CA GLU A 87 -5.75 20.68 -9.30
C GLU A 87 -4.45 20.66 -8.49
N GLU A 88 -4.40 21.38 -7.37
CA GLU A 88 -3.27 21.30 -6.43
C GLU A 88 -3.13 19.89 -5.85
N PHE A 89 -4.24 19.26 -5.47
CA PHE A 89 -4.21 17.86 -5.02
C PHE A 89 -3.84 16.88 -6.14
N ARG A 90 -4.19 17.17 -7.40
CA ARG A 90 -3.72 16.41 -8.56
C ARG A 90 -2.19 16.47 -8.65
N SER A 91 -1.60 17.66 -8.56
CA SER A 91 -0.15 17.83 -8.53
C SER A 91 0.50 17.15 -7.32
N HIS A 92 -0.11 17.22 -6.13
CA HIS A 92 0.36 16.49 -4.96
C HIS A 92 0.32 14.97 -5.15
N ALA A 93 -0.70 14.43 -5.84
CA ALA A 93 -0.77 13.01 -6.15
C ALA A 93 0.42 12.58 -7.02
N GLU A 94 0.75 13.37 -8.04
CA GLU A 94 1.88 13.11 -8.94
C GLU A 94 3.24 13.15 -8.21
N VAL A 95 3.48 14.20 -7.42
CA VAL A 95 4.70 14.35 -6.61
C VAL A 95 4.80 13.20 -5.60
N LEU A 96 3.71 12.87 -4.92
CA LEU A 96 3.66 11.78 -3.97
C LEU A 96 4.00 10.45 -4.64
N LEU A 97 3.43 10.16 -5.81
CA LEU A 97 3.71 8.91 -6.54
C LEU A 97 5.18 8.79 -6.93
N LEU A 98 5.81 9.86 -7.43
CA LEU A 98 7.24 9.86 -7.74
C LEU A 98 8.09 9.70 -6.48
N SER A 99 7.72 10.37 -5.38
CA SER A 99 8.43 10.21 -4.10
C SER A 99 8.32 8.79 -3.55
N VAL A 100 7.20 8.08 -3.76
CA VAL A 100 7.07 6.66 -3.40
C VAL A 100 8.10 5.81 -4.12
N LEU A 101 8.27 6.03 -5.43
CA LEU A 101 9.28 5.30 -6.20
C LEU A 101 10.68 5.56 -5.66
N GLU A 102 10.99 6.80 -5.30
CA GLU A 102 12.27 7.19 -4.73
C GLU A 102 12.51 6.58 -3.35
N SER A 103 11.51 6.63 -2.46
CA SER A 103 11.57 6.04 -1.12
C SER A 103 11.74 4.53 -1.15
N VAL A 104 11.05 3.85 -2.07
CA VAL A 104 11.17 2.39 -2.22
C VAL A 104 12.50 2.01 -2.87
N LYS A 105 12.96 2.78 -3.87
CA LYS A 105 14.26 2.60 -4.55
C LYS A 105 15.43 2.71 -3.57
N ASN A 106 15.45 3.76 -2.75
CA ASN A 106 16.51 3.99 -1.76
C ASN A 106 16.24 3.30 -0.41
N GLN A 107 15.08 2.64 -0.28
CA GLN A 107 14.63 2.01 0.95
C GLN A 107 14.63 2.95 2.17
N ASP A 108 14.26 4.21 1.92
CA ASP A 108 14.27 5.30 2.87
C ASP A 108 12.91 6.01 2.85
N LEU A 109 12.19 5.91 3.97
CA LEU A 109 10.87 6.53 4.11
C LEU A 109 10.95 8.06 4.20
N SER A 110 12.09 8.63 4.58
CA SER A 110 12.24 10.09 4.75
C SER A 110 12.12 10.86 3.44
N LEU A 111 12.31 10.18 2.30
CA LEU A 111 12.16 10.75 0.95
C LEU A 111 10.69 10.84 0.51
N LEU A 112 9.75 10.29 1.29
CA LEU A 112 8.34 10.27 0.94
C LEU A 112 7.73 11.66 1.14
N TYR A 113 7.08 12.19 0.11
CA TYR A 113 6.32 13.43 0.18
C TYR A 113 5.17 13.32 1.19
N GLU A 114 4.61 14.46 1.58
CA GLU A 114 3.53 14.54 2.55
C GLU A 114 2.36 13.62 2.22
N ALA A 115 2.04 12.73 3.16
CA ALA A 115 0.98 11.74 3.04
C ALA A 115 0.40 11.41 4.42
N GLY A 116 -0.81 10.86 4.43
CA GLY A 116 -1.48 10.44 5.66
C GLY A 116 -0.80 9.23 6.32
N PRO A 117 -1.03 9.00 7.62
CA PRO A 117 -0.40 7.92 8.39
C PRO A 117 -0.55 6.53 7.77
N SER A 118 -1.75 6.19 7.29
CA SER A 118 -2.02 4.89 6.66
C SER A 118 -1.23 4.68 5.37
N TYR A 119 -1.08 5.75 4.57
CA TYR A 119 -0.28 5.72 3.35
C TYR A 119 1.20 5.54 3.69
N LYS A 120 1.74 6.32 4.64
CA LYS A 120 3.13 6.20 5.10
C LYS A 120 3.43 4.80 5.61
N GLU A 121 2.53 4.22 6.40
CA GLU A 121 2.69 2.86 6.92
C GLU A 121 2.63 1.81 5.80
N GLN A 122 1.77 1.98 4.79
CA GLN A 122 1.74 1.11 3.61
C GLN A 122 3.12 1.08 2.91
N ILE A 123 3.74 2.24 2.71
CA ILE A 123 5.07 2.34 2.08
C ILE A 123 6.17 1.81 2.99
N ASN A 124 6.13 2.11 4.29
CA ASN A 124 7.07 1.59 5.29
C ASN A 124 7.05 0.05 5.32
N GLN A 125 5.86 -0.57 5.29
CA GLN A 125 5.72 -2.03 5.22
C GLN A 125 6.32 -2.60 3.94
N ALA A 126 6.14 -1.95 2.79
CA ALA A 126 6.78 -2.34 1.54
C ALA A 126 8.32 -2.28 1.66
N ILE A 127 8.87 -1.16 2.17
CA ILE A 127 10.32 -1.00 2.36
C ILE A 127 10.87 -2.09 3.30
N ARG A 128 10.22 -2.35 4.44
CA ARG A 128 10.62 -3.41 5.38
C ARG A 128 10.59 -4.79 4.73
N ALA A 129 9.53 -5.11 3.99
CA ALA A 129 9.41 -6.38 3.28
C ALA A 129 10.53 -6.58 2.25
N MET A 130 10.95 -5.52 1.54
CA MET A 130 12.11 -5.57 0.65
C MET A 130 13.41 -5.82 1.38
N LYS A 131 13.67 -5.07 2.46
CA LYS A 131 14.88 -5.24 3.28
C LYS A 131 14.99 -6.66 3.81
N ASP A 132 13.90 -7.19 4.36
CA ASP A 132 13.85 -8.56 4.87
C ASP A 132 14.12 -9.61 3.78
N ALA A 133 13.61 -9.37 2.57
CA ALA A 133 13.86 -10.22 1.41
C ALA A 133 15.27 -10.03 0.81
N GLY A 134 16.00 -8.98 1.22
CA GLY A 134 17.23 -8.52 0.58
C GLY A 134 17.02 -8.15 -0.89
N GLN A 135 15.87 -7.59 -1.22
CA GLN A 135 15.52 -7.15 -2.57
C GLN A 135 15.73 -5.65 -2.69
N SER A 136 16.08 -5.19 -3.88
CA SER A 136 16.16 -3.75 -4.20
C SER A 136 15.36 -3.43 -5.45
N LEU A 137 14.89 -2.19 -5.55
CA LEU A 137 14.13 -1.71 -6.70
C LEU A 137 15.03 -0.80 -7.53
N ARG A 138 15.06 -1.02 -8.84
CA ARG A 138 15.62 -0.09 -9.81
C ARG A 138 14.48 0.55 -10.58
N VAL A 139 14.56 1.88 -10.67
CA VAL A 139 13.63 2.72 -11.42
C VAL A 139 14.47 3.69 -12.23
N GLU A 140 14.21 3.75 -13.54
CA GLU A 140 14.82 4.75 -14.44
C GLU A 140 13.75 5.41 -15.31
N LYS A 141 13.96 6.69 -15.61
CA LYS A 141 13.09 7.47 -16.52
C LYS A 141 11.61 7.42 -16.12
N ALA A 142 11.32 7.49 -14.82
CA ALA A 142 9.95 7.57 -14.34
C ALA A 142 9.31 8.89 -14.78
N LYS A 143 8.18 8.81 -15.47
CA LYS A 143 7.43 9.97 -15.96
C LYS A 143 5.93 9.70 -15.87
N ILE A 144 5.20 10.62 -15.27
CA ILE A 144 3.74 10.62 -15.26
C ILE A 144 3.26 11.31 -16.54
N HIS A 145 2.36 10.65 -17.27
CA HIS A 145 1.79 11.19 -18.51
C HIS A 145 0.56 12.05 -18.24
N ASN A 146 -0.30 11.56 -17.35
CA ASN A 146 -1.55 12.21 -16.98
C ASN A 146 -2.06 11.63 -15.66
N THR A 147 -2.81 12.45 -14.92
CA THR A 147 -3.53 12.05 -13.72
C THR A 147 -4.97 12.57 -13.82
N VAL A 148 -5.94 11.72 -13.53
CA VAL A 148 -7.38 12.02 -13.68
C VAL A 148 -8.14 11.65 -12.41
N ILE A 149 -9.38 12.12 -12.26
CA ILE A 149 -10.25 11.67 -11.18
C ILE A 149 -11.01 10.45 -11.67
N SER A 150 -10.75 9.28 -11.09
CA SER A 150 -11.43 8.04 -11.46
C SER A 150 -12.65 7.75 -10.61
N GLU A 151 -12.73 8.30 -9.39
CA GLU A 151 -13.85 8.08 -8.48
C GLU A 151 -14.00 9.25 -7.51
N PHE A 152 -15.25 9.61 -7.19
CA PHE A 152 -15.59 10.49 -6.08
C PHE A 152 -16.76 9.90 -5.30
N LYS A 153 -16.63 9.88 -3.97
CA LYS A 153 -17.69 9.47 -3.04
C LYS A 153 -17.84 10.52 -1.95
N HIS A 154 -19.04 11.03 -1.77
CA HIS A 154 -19.39 11.94 -0.69
C HIS A 154 -20.37 11.24 0.26
N ARG A 155 -19.96 11.04 1.51
CA ARG A 155 -20.77 10.44 2.58
C ARG A 155 -20.79 11.36 3.81
N PRO A 156 -21.79 11.24 4.71
CA PRO A 156 -21.80 12.00 5.96
C PRO A 156 -20.57 11.75 6.86
N SER A 157 -19.94 10.58 6.74
CA SER A 157 -18.74 10.22 7.50
C SER A 157 -17.46 10.82 6.91
N ALA A 158 -17.31 10.76 5.58
CA ALA A 158 -16.11 11.21 4.88
C ALA A 158 -16.38 11.43 3.40
N SER A 159 -15.47 12.15 2.76
CA SER A 159 -15.40 12.27 1.30
C SER A 159 -14.09 11.71 0.77
N GLU A 160 -14.19 10.96 -0.31
CA GLU A 160 -13.08 10.22 -0.91
C GLU A 160 -12.98 10.59 -2.39
N ILE A 161 -11.80 10.98 -2.82
CA ILE A 161 -11.46 11.24 -4.23
C ILE A 161 -10.34 10.27 -4.60
N VAL A 162 -10.48 9.57 -5.73
CA VAL A 162 -9.43 8.71 -6.26
C VAL A 162 -8.80 9.37 -7.47
N PHE A 163 -7.51 9.68 -7.35
CA PHE A 163 -6.68 10.11 -8.48
C PHE A 163 -6.07 8.88 -9.13
N GLN A 164 -6.19 8.78 -10.45
CA GLN A 164 -5.59 7.72 -11.24
C GLN A 164 -4.53 8.27 -12.17
N SER A 165 -3.29 7.80 -12.03
CA SER A 165 -2.10 8.29 -12.73
C SER A 165 -1.57 7.25 -13.71
N ALA A 166 -1.29 7.65 -14.95
CA ALA A 166 -0.52 6.87 -15.93
C ALA A 166 0.98 7.17 -15.77
N LEU A 167 1.79 6.17 -15.48
CA LEU A 167 3.23 6.31 -15.27
C LEU A 167 3.98 5.40 -16.25
N GLU A 168 4.96 5.96 -16.96
CA GLU A 168 5.98 5.16 -17.64
C GLU A 168 7.27 5.11 -16.83
N ALA A 169 7.92 3.95 -16.77
CA ALA A 169 9.25 3.80 -16.17
C ALA A 169 9.92 2.51 -16.64
N ARG A 170 11.25 2.49 -16.66
CA ARG A 170 12.02 1.23 -16.63
C ARG A 170 12.11 0.78 -15.19
N ILE A 171 11.60 -0.41 -14.89
CA ILE A 171 11.46 -0.88 -13.51
C ILE A 171 11.88 -2.34 -13.39
N ALA A 172 12.79 -2.61 -12.46
CA ALA A 172 13.24 -3.96 -12.16
C ALA A 172 13.42 -4.17 -10.66
N LEU A 173 12.99 -5.34 -10.19
CA LEU A 173 13.27 -5.83 -8.85
C LEU A 173 14.50 -6.73 -8.93
N LEU A 174 15.46 -6.47 -8.05
CA LEU A 174 16.71 -7.20 -7.95
C LEU A 174 16.72 -8.05 -6.67
N ASP A 175 17.41 -9.17 -6.70
CA ASP A 175 17.80 -9.92 -5.49
C ASP A 175 19.05 -9.31 -4.82
N ARG A 176 19.61 -10.03 -3.84
CA ARG A 176 20.77 -9.59 -3.05
C ARG A 176 22.03 -9.50 -3.91
N GLU A 177 22.11 -10.34 -4.93
CA GLU A 177 23.22 -10.46 -5.86
C GLU A 177 23.12 -9.44 -7.01
N GLY A 178 22.06 -8.61 -7.03
CA GLY A 178 21.83 -7.62 -8.07
C GLY A 178 21.31 -8.23 -9.38
N LYS A 179 20.81 -9.46 -9.34
CA LYS A 179 20.18 -10.10 -10.49
C LYS A 179 18.72 -9.71 -10.57
N ILE A 180 18.26 -9.40 -11.78
CA ILE A 180 16.85 -9.09 -12.03
C ILE A 180 16.02 -10.35 -11.78
N ILE A 181 15.18 -10.28 -10.73
CA ILE A 181 14.19 -11.30 -10.42
C ILE A 181 12.86 -11.01 -11.09
N LYS A 182 12.56 -9.72 -11.36
CA LYS A 182 11.34 -9.28 -12.06
C LYS A 182 11.52 -7.93 -12.75
N GLY A 183 10.74 -7.70 -13.79
CA GLY A 183 10.74 -6.44 -14.55
C GLY A 183 11.85 -6.42 -15.61
N SER A 184 12.12 -5.24 -16.16
CA SER A 184 13.15 -5.02 -17.17
C SER A 184 13.63 -3.57 -17.12
N LEU A 185 14.92 -3.36 -17.36
CA LEU A 185 15.53 -2.05 -17.55
C LEU A 185 15.72 -1.69 -19.02
N ASP A 186 15.47 -2.62 -19.94
CA ASP A 186 15.65 -2.42 -21.38
C ASP A 186 14.43 -1.72 -21.99
N HIS A 187 13.23 -2.02 -21.48
CA HIS A 187 11.96 -1.53 -22.00
C HIS A 187 11.22 -0.63 -21.01
N LEU A 188 10.48 0.36 -21.54
CA LEU A 188 9.56 1.16 -20.74
C LEU A 188 8.33 0.33 -20.36
N SER A 189 8.01 0.30 -19.08
CA SER A 189 6.78 -0.28 -18.55
C SER A 189 5.72 0.81 -18.42
N GLN A 190 4.50 0.54 -18.90
CA GLN A 190 3.35 1.44 -18.78
C GLN A 190 2.47 0.99 -17.61
N LEU A 191 2.46 1.78 -16.54
CA LEU A 191 1.85 1.49 -15.25
C LEU A 191 0.68 2.44 -14.98
N ARG A 192 -0.23 2.02 -14.11
CA ARG A 192 -1.36 2.82 -13.66
C ARG A 192 -1.53 2.69 -12.15
N PHE A 193 -1.75 3.81 -11.48
CA PHE A 193 -1.87 3.87 -10.03
C PHE A 193 -3.09 4.67 -9.61
N ASP A 194 -3.79 4.17 -8.60
CA ASP A 194 -4.88 4.83 -7.91
C ASP A 194 -4.37 5.32 -6.55
N GLN A 195 -4.55 6.60 -6.27
CA GLN A 195 -4.26 7.25 -4.99
C GLN A 195 -5.56 7.80 -4.40
N MET A 196 -5.89 7.40 -3.18
CA MET A 196 -7.08 7.89 -2.49
C MET A 196 -6.74 9.10 -1.63
N LEU A 197 -7.40 10.22 -1.89
CA LEU A 197 -7.46 11.40 -1.05
C LEU A 197 -8.75 11.36 -0.22
N ILE A 198 -8.65 11.54 1.09
CA ILE A 198 -9.78 11.49 2.01
C ILE A 198 -9.89 12.77 2.82
N HIS A 199 -11.13 13.21 3.03
CA HIS A 199 -11.51 14.25 3.99
C HIS A 199 -12.53 13.65 4.97
N VAL A 200 -12.13 13.50 6.23
CA VAL A 200 -12.99 12.97 7.29
C VAL A 200 -13.89 14.09 7.80
N ILE A 201 -15.21 13.91 7.65
CA ILE A 201 -16.23 14.87 8.08
C ILE A 201 -16.66 14.59 9.52
N SER A 202 -16.90 13.31 9.83
CA SER A 202 -17.24 12.86 11.19
C SER A 202 -16.40 11.62 11.54
N PRO A 203 -15.39 11.77 12.42
CA PRO A 203 -14.52 10.66 12.83
C PRO A 203 -15.28 9.48 13.45
N ASP A 204 -16.28 9.75 14.29
CA ASP A 204 -17.08 8.73 14.97
C ASP A 204 -17.92 7.91 13.97
N LEU A 205 -18.52 8.58 12.99
CA LEU A 205 -19.27 7.91 11.93
C LEU A 205 -18.34 7.16 10.98
N TYR A 206 -17.15 7.68 10.69
CA TYR A 206 -16.18 7.02 9.83
C TYR A 206 -15.68 5.70 10.43
N GLN A 207 -15.34 5.68 11.72
CA GLN A 207 -14.93 4.46 12.42
C GLN A 207 -16.03 3.40 12.47
N LYS A 208 -17.29 3.82 12.66
CA LYS A 208 -18.45 2.90 12.72
C LYS A 208 -18.85 2.34 11.35
N ILE A 209 -18.83 3.17 10.30
CA ILE A 209 -19.42 2.85 8.99
C ILE A 209 -18.39 2.25 8.03
N ASP A 210 -17.20 2.83 7.94
CA ASP A 210 -16.24 2.45 6.89
C ASP A 210 -15.34 1.29 7.32
N GLN A 211 -15.27 0.95 8.61
CA GLN A 211 -14.41 -0.09 9.23
C GLN A 211 -12.93 -0.07 8.78
N ARG A 212 -12.54 0.89 7.95
CA ARG A 212 -11.17 1.25 7.66
C ARG A 212 -10.66 1.83 8.95
N LEU A 213 -9.92 0.98 9.63
CA LEU A 213 -9.07 1.38 10.72
C LEU A 213 -8.32 2.63 10.26
N LEU A 214 -8.76 3.80 10.74
CA LEU A 214 -7.80 4.73 11.31
C LEU A 214 -7.16 4.01 12.51
N THR A 215 -6.49 2.87 12.26
CA THR A 215 -5.36 2.44 13.05
C THR A 215 -4.32 3.49 12.74
N ALA A 216 -4.50 4.64 13.37
CA ALA A 216 -3.41 5.27 14.05
C ALA A 216 -2.87 4.14 14.95
N ASN A 217 -1.96 3.34 14.41
CA ASN A 217 -1.05 2.60 15.25
C ASN A 217 -0.05 3.63 15.71
N CYS A 218 0.38 3.55 16.96
CA CYS A 218 1.36 4.47 17.48
C CYS A 218 2.58 4.42 16.54
N PRO A 219 3.02 5.55 15.96
CA PRO A 219 4.18 5.54 15.07
C PRO A 219 5.45 5.12 15.80
N ASN A 220 5.46 5.22 17.13
CA ASN A 220 6.58 4.81 17.97
C ASN A 220 6.57 3.31 18.31
N CYS A 221 5.41 2.73 18.70
CA CYS A 221 5.36 1.35 19.21
C CYS A 221 4.41 0.39 18.48
N GLY A 222 3.66 0.87 17.49
CA GLY A 222 2.73 0.05 16.70
C GLY A 222 1.42 -0.33 17.42
N ALA A 223 1.21 0.12 18.65
CA ALA A 223 -0.02 -0.15 19.40
C ALA A 223 -1.23 0.56 18.79
N VAL A 224 -2.40 -0.07 18.81
CA VAL A 224 -3.65 0.56 18.36
C VAL A 224 -3.93 1.79 19.22
N LEU A 225 -4.09 2.95 18.60
CA LEU A 225 -4.34 4.20 19.31
C LEU A 225 -5.81 4.36 19.66
N ASN A 226 -6.06 4.95 20.82
CA ASN A 226 -7.38 5.42 21.21
C ASN A 226 -7.61 6.80 20.56
N PRO A 227 -8.63 6.97 19.70
CA PRO A 227 -8.95 8.24 19.04
C PRO A 227 -9.23 9.42 19.97
N GLN A 228 -9.45 9.16 21.26
CA GLN A 228 -9.79 10.16 22.29
C GLN A 228 -8.59 10.54 23.19
N SER A 229 -7.39 10.03 22.91
CA SER A 229 -6.20 10.21 23.75
C SER A 229 -5.04 10.80 22.96
N GLU A 230 -4.60 12.01 23.32
CA GLU A 230 -3.43 12.68 22.72
C GLU A 230 -2.09 11.98 23.03
N THR A 231 -2.12 10.92 23.84
CA THR A 231 -0.95 10.14 24.21
C THR A 231 -1.21 8.65 24.03
N CYS A 232 -0.18 7.92 23.61
CA CYS A 232 -0.23 6.47 23.48
C CYS A 232 -0.27 5.83 24.86
N ALA A 233 -1.33 5.08 25.15
CA ALA A 233 -1.48 4.35 26.41
C ALA A 233 -0.39 3.28 26.65
N TYR A 234 0.36 2.89 25.61
CA TYR A 234 1.39 1.86 25.69
C TYR A 234 2.81 2.42 25.88
N CYS A 235 3.21 3.44 25.13
CA CYS A 235 4.58 3.97 25.18
C CYS A 235 4.67 5.44 25.61
N GLY A 236 3.54 6.09 25.89
CA GLY A 236 3.50 7.48 26.36
C GLY A 236 3.79 8.52 25.27
N SER A 237 4.07 8.12 24.02
CA SER A 237 4.30 9.07 22.93
C SER A 237 3.08 9.93 22.66
N HIS A 238 3.30 11.23 22.45
CA HIS A 238 2.26 12.14 21.96
C HIS A 238 1.81 11.72 20.56
N ILE A 239 0.51 11.81 20.30
CA ILE A 239 -0.15 11.38 19.08
C ILE A 239 -0.76 12.61 18.43
N ASP A 240 -0.19 13.01 17.30
CA ASP A 240 -0.84 13.96 16.41
C ASP A 240 -1.97 13.23 15.68
N PHE A 241 -3.21 13.46 16.11
CA PHE A 241 -4.37 13.02 15.36
C PHE A 241 -4.39 13.72 14.01
N ILE A 242 -4.78 12.99 12.95
CA ILE A 242 -5.18 13.62 11.69
C ILE A 242 -6.19 14.72 12.05
N PRO A 243 -5.89 16.00 11.77
CA PRO A 243 -6.82 17.05 12.11
C PRO A 243 -8.13 16.78 11.38
N SER A 244 -9.25 16.73 12.11
CA SER A 244 -10.57 16.83 11.47
C SER A 244 -10.54 18.08 10.59
N ARG A 245 -11.00 17.99 9.34
CA ARG A 245 -11.02 19.06 8.32
C ARG A 245 -9.76 19.23 7.44
N VAL A 246 -8.86 18.25 7.36
CA VAL A 246 -7.75 18.28 6.39
C VAL A 246 -7.87 17.12 5.39
N TRP A 247 -7.57 17.41 4.13
CA TRP A 247 -7.49 16.42 3.06
C TRP A 247 -6.14 15.69 3.11
N LEU A 248 -6.16 14.36 3.12
CA LEU A 248 -4.95 13.56 3.20
C LEU A 248 -4.97 12.37 2.24
N PHE A 249 -3.81 12.02 1.69
CA PHE A 249 -3.67 10.76 0.95
C PHE A 249 -3.64 9.58 1.92
N SER A 250 -4.52 8.60 1.73
CA SER A 250 -4.72 7.48 2.65
C SER A 250 -4.18 6.15 2.13
N SER A 251 -4.15 5.94 0.81
CA SER A 251 -3.68 4.69 0.20
C SER A 251 -3.19 4.86 -1.23
N LEU A 252 -2.34 3.92 -1.65
CA LEU A 252 -1.87 3.71 -3.01
C LEU A 252 -2.19 2.29 -3.48
N LYS A 253 -2.61 2.16 -4.73
CA LYS A 253 -2.87 0.86 -5.37
C LYS A 253 -2.49 0.90 -6.85
N GLN A 254 -1.83 -0.12 -7.38
CA GLN A 254 -1.66 -0.27 -8.82
C GLN A 254 -2.90 -0.94 -9.43
N THR A 255 -3.35 -0.48 -10.61
CA THR A 255 -4.58 -0.92 -11.27
C THR A 255 -4.42 -1.31 -12.73
#